data_AF-A0A539EE76-F1
#
_entry.id   AF-A0A539EE76-F1
#
_cell.length_a   1.000
_cell.length_b   1.000
_cell.length_c   1.000
_cell.angle_alpha   90.00
_cell.angle_beta   90.00
_cell.angle_gamma   90.00
#
_symmetry.space_group_name_H-M   'P 1'
#
loop_
_entity.id
_entity.type
_entity.pdbx_description
1 polymer ?
#
loop_
_entity_poly.entity_id
_entity_poly.type
_entity_poly.pdbx_seq_one_letter_code
_entity_poly.pdbx_strand_id
1 'polypeptide(L)'
;MSATDRAAFQTAVAEHLTSIKRGTFRGDVALKLDLATAGKSPPHAHTIAKNFLDLLGDRMTGVDWPKKSLLYADDSQIQALSVSCRHGEDRPNIRIEARPFADMLDDLELAGRALQAAESMESHYEQEREGEWVDTFRNLIRDEKAQRKALGDKTYEAYREMVRWSAQRALLGRSGVDIPVLGWMYGLPRGLPTGFDKKMWAGLVGESKLRLQVGELPIASGGSSKFEQNVVDEIAAFKKRWDWIISPLVVAVALEVVVRPNPKTPPTVLHDLDNIVRDYLIPDIVPAFGTVSDQRWTIDFAELRARD
;
A
#
# COMPACT_ATOMS: atom_id res chain seq x y z
N MET A 1 -13.23 -21.30 -7.06
CA MET A 1 -14.67 -21.35 -6.69
C MET A 1 -15.41 -22.18 -7.72
N SER A 2 -16.34 -23.03 -7.28
CA SER A 2 -17.23 -23.75 -8.21
C SER A 2 -18.22 -22.79 -8.86
N ALA A 3 -18.88 -23.21 -9.95
CA ALA A 3 -19.92 -22.40 -10.60
C ALA A 3 -21.10 -22.10 -9.63
N THR A 4 -21.44 -23.06 -8.78
CA THR A 4 -22.46 -22.93 -7.74
C THR A 4 -22.10 -21.85 -6.73
N ASP A 5 -20.86 -21.85 -6.23
CA ASP A 5 -20.39 -20.85 -5.25
C ASP A 5 -20.41 -19.44 -5.84
N ARG A 6 -20.03 -19.31 -7.13
CA ARG A 6 -20.05 -18.03 -7.85
C ARG A 6 -21.47 -17.48 -8.00
N ALA A 7 -22.42 -18.34 -8.38
CA ALA A 7 -23.83 -17.97 -8.49
C ALA A 7 -24.45 -17.60 -7.14
N ALA A 8 -24.14 -18.36 -6.08
CA ALA A 8 -24.59 -18.06 -4.72
C ALA A 8 -24.05 -16.71 -4.24
N PHE A 9 -22.77 -16.41 -4.50
CA PHE A 9 -22.17 -15.12 -4.21
C PHE A 9 -22.88 -13.96 -4.94
N GLN A 10 -23.05 -14.07 -6.26
CA GLN A 10 -23.73 -13.01 -7.03
C GLN A 10 -25.19 -12.82 -6.61
N THR A 11 -25.88 -13.90 -6.24
CA THR A 11 -27.25 -13.83 -5.71
C THR A 11 -27.30 -13.05 -4.41
N ALA A 12 -26.40 -13.33 -3.46
CA ALA A 12 -26.31 -12.59 -2.20
C ALA A 12 -26.01 -11.09 -2.43
N VAL A 13 -25.17 -10.75 -3.40
CA VAL A 13 -24.90 -9.36 -3.78
C VAL A 13 -26.15 -8.71 -4.39
N ALA A 14 -26.85 -9.39 -5.29
CA ALA A 14 -28.08 -8.89 -5.92
C ALA A 14 -29.21 -8.64 -4.89
N GLU A 15 -29.39 -9.57 -3.95
CA GLU A 15 -30.31 -9.45 -2.83
C GLU A 15 -29.96 -8.23 -1.95
N HIS A 16 -28.69 -8.07 -1.62
CA HIS A 16 -28.23 -6.93 -0.83
C HIS A 16 -28.52 -5.61 -1.56
N LEU A 17 -28.10 -5.49 -2.83
CA LEU A 17 -28.34 -4.29 -3.64
C LEU A 17 -29.83 -3.95 -3.73
N THR A 18 -30.69 -4.96 -3.90
CA THR A 18 -32.14 -4.80 -3.89
C THR A 18 -32.65 -4.28 -2.54
N SER A 19 -32.16 -4.84 -1.44
CA SER A 19 -32.55 -4.45 -0.07
C SER A 19 -32.23 -2.98 0.24
N ILE A 20 -31.10 -2.47 -0.26
CA ILE A 20 -30.68 -1.07 -0.12
C ILE A 20 -31.19 -0.18 -1.27
N LYS A 21 -32.06 -0.70 -2.14
CA LYS A 21 -32.62 -0.01 -3.31
C LYS A 21 -31.56 0.63 -4.21
N ARG A 22 -30.41 -0.03 -4.33
CA ARG A 22 -29.29 0.43 -5.15
C ARG A 22 -29.26 -0.35 -6.45
N GLY A 23 -29.20 0.36 -7.58
CA GLY A 23 -28.92 -0.27 -8.88
C GLY A 23 -27.43 -0.31 -9.18
N THR A 24 -27.08 -0.94 -10.31
CA THR A 24 -25.73 -0.93 -10.87
C THR A 24 -25.21 0.51 -11.05
N PHE A 25 -23.97 0.73 -10.64
CA PHE A 25 -23.30 2.03 -10.77
C PHE A 25 -23.09 2.39 -12.25
N ARG A 26 -23.39 3.64 -12.61
CA ARG A 26 -23.28 4.15 -13.98
C ARG A 26 -22.04 5.03 -14.23
N GLY A 27 -21.39 5.49 -13.17
CA GLY A 27 -20.18 6.30 -13.24
C GLY A 27 -19.06 5.65 -12.47
N ASP A 28 -17.99 6.41 -12.27
CA ASP A 28 -16.80 5.96 -11.56
C ASP A 28 -17.12 5.52 -10.12
N VAL A 29 -16.46 4.46 -9.68
CA VAL A 29 -16.70 3.76 -8.41
C VAL A 29 -15.41 3.73 -7.59
N ALA A 30 -15.54 4.01 -6.30
CA ALA A 30 -14.57 3.63 -5.30
C ALA A 30 -15.04 2.32 -4.63
N LEU A 31 -14.18 1.31 -4.63
CA LEU A 31 -14.46 -0.03 -4.15
C LEU A 31 -13.50 -0.39 -3.02
N LYS A 32 -14.04 -0.98 -1.95
CA LYS A 32 -13.26 -1.57 -0.87
C LYS A 32 -13.66 -3.02 -0.67
N LEU A 33 -12.67 -3.91 -0.60
CA LEU A 33 -12.81 -5.33 -0.31
C LEU A 33 -12.05 -5.64 0.98
N ASP A 34 -12.77 -5.99 2.04
CA ASP A 34 -12.18 -6.54 3.26
C ASP A 34 -12.46 -8.06 3.28
N LEU A 35 -11.39 -8.85 3.21
CA LEU A 35 -11.43 -10.29 3.05
C LEU A 35 -10.78 -10.97 4.26
N ALA A 36 -11.44 -11.98 4.81
CA ALA A 36 -10.93 -12.85 5.85
C ALA A 36 -11.07 -14.30 5.39
N THR A 37 -9.95 -15.03 5.28
CA THR A 37 -9.92 -16.41 4.81
C THR A 37 -9.54 -17.36 5.95
N ALA A 38 -10.20 -18.52 6.02
CA ALA A 38 -9.89 -19.55 7.04
C ALA A 38 -8.62 -20.36 6.73
N GLY A 39 -8.18 -20.40 5.47
CA GLY A 39 -6.97 -21.14 5.08
C GLY A 39 -5.70 -20.48 5.62
N LYS A 40 -4.74 -21.29 6.07
CA LYS A 40 -3.39 -20.85 6.46
C LYS A 40 -2.43 -20.66 5.27
N SER A 41 -2.76 -21.27 4.12
CA SER A 41 -2.05 -21.09 2.84
C SER A 41 -3.01 -20.76 1.70
N PRO A 42 -3.76 -19.66 1.79
CA PRO A 42 -4.66 -19.24 0.72
C PRO A 42 -3.88 -18.65 -0.47
N PRO A 43 -4.52 -18.52 -1.66
CA PRO A 43 -3.95 -17.80 -2.78
C PRO A 43 -3.56 -16.37 -2.40
N HIS A 44 -2.59 -15.80 -3.11
CA HIS A 44 -2.19 -14.41 -2.89
C HIS A 44 -3.38 -13.44 -3.00
N ALA A 45 -3.38 -12.39 -2.17
CA ALA A 45 -4.49 -11.45 -2.03
C ALA A 45 -4.96 -10.86 -3.37
N HIS A 46 -4.05 -10.58 -4.30
CA HIS A 46 -4.38 -10.07 -5.63
C HIS A 46 -5.20 -11.06 -6.47
N THR A 47 -4.88 -12.35 -6.39
CA THR A 47 -5.61 -13.40 -7.10
C THR A 47 -7.03 -13.51 -6.55
N ILE A 48 -7.18 -13.38 -5.23
CA ILE A 48 -8.48 -13.37 -4.57
C ILE A 48 -9.28 -12.14 -5.00
N ALA A 49 -8.65 -10.95 -4.96
CA ALA A 49 -9.27 -9.69 -5.36
C ALA A 49 -9.79 -9.74 -6.80
N LYS A 50 -8.95 -10.14 -7.77
CA LYS A 50 -9.31 -10.24 -9.20
C LYS A 50 -10.55 -11.11 -9.41
N ASN A 51 -10.59 -12.29 -8.78
CA ASN A 51 -11.76 -13.16 -8.86
C ASN A 51 -13.03 -12.51 -8.32
N PHE A 52 -12.95 -11.71 -7.26
CA PHE A 52 -14.11 -10.99 -6.74
C PHE A 52 -14.54 -9.84 -7.64
N LEU A 53 -13.59 -9.09 -8.23
CA LEU A 53 -13.89 -8.04 -9.19
C LEU A 53 -14.65 -8.61 -10.41
N ASP A 54 -14.13 -9.70 -10.99
CA ASP A 54 -14.78 -10.39 -12.11
C ASP A 54 -16.24 -10.78 -11.77
N LEU A 55 -16.48 -11.24 -10.52
CA LEU A 55 -17.81 -11.61 -10.05
C LEU A 55 -18.72 -10.42 -9.74
N LEU A 56 -18.18 -9.23 -9.52
CA LEU A 56 -18.94 -8.00 -9.28
C LEU A 56 -19.31 -7.26 -10.57
N GLY A 57 -18.60 -7.53 -11.67
CA GLY A 57 -18.90 -7.00 -13.00
C GLY A 57 -20.08 -7.71 -13.67
N ASP A 58 -19.79 -8.73 -14.48
CA ASP A 58 -20.77 -9.40 -15.32
C ASP A 58 -21.68 -10.36 -14.54
N ARG A 59 -23.00 -10.22 -14.73
CA ARG A 59 -24.00 -11.10 -14.13
C ARG A 59 -24.01 -12.47 -14.81
N MET A 60 -23.85 -13.51 -14.02
CA MET A 60 -24.01 -14.90 -14.45
C MET A 60 -25.47 -15.23 -14.83
N THR A 61 -25.63 -16.23 -15.70
CA THR A 61 -26.96 -16.75 -16.03
C THR A 61 -27.58 -17.43 -14.80
N GLY A 62 -28.83 -17.10 -14.49
CA GLY A 62 -29.56 -17.66 -13.35
C GLY A 62 -29.60 -16.79 -12.09
N VAL A 63 -28.88 -15.66 -12.06
CA VAL A 63 -28.97 -14.67 -10.98
C VAL A 63 -30.13 -13.71 -11.26
N ASP A 64 -31.03 -13.56 -10.29
CA ASP A 64 -32.17 -12.62 -10.39
C ASP A 64 -31.69 -11.17 -10.21
N TRP A 65 -31.35 -10.55 -11.34
CA TRP A 65 -30.93 -9.15 -11.39
C TRP A 65 -31.33 -8.52 -12.74
N PRO A 66 -31.89 -7.30 -12.76
CA PRO A 66 -32.49 -6.74 -13.98
C PRO A 66 -31.47 -6.31 -15.04
N LYS A 67 -30.19 -6.13 -14.70
CA LYS A 67 -29.14 -5.68 -15.61
C LYS A 67 -28.17 -6.82 -15.95
N LYS A 68 -27.47 -6.68 -17.09
CA LYS A 68 -26.40 -7.61 -17.49
C LYS A 68 -25.18 -7.54 -16.57
N SER A 69 -24.98 -6.38 -15.95
CA SER A 69 -23.95 -6.13 -14.97
C SER A 69 -24.53 -6.05 -13.56
N LEU A 70 -23.77 -6.48 -12.58
CA LEU A 70 -24.18 -6.56 -11.18
C LEU A 70 -23.90 -5.23 -10.46
N LEU A 71 -22.65 -4.99 -10.08
CA LEU A 71 -22.24 -3.80 -9.33
C LEU A 71 -21.85 -2.64 -10.25
N TYR A 72 -21.02 -2.90 -11.26
CA TYR A 72 -20.58 -1.94 -12.28
C TYR A 72 -20.56 -2.63 -13.65
N ALA A 73 -20.61 -1.86 -14.75
CA ALA A 73 -20.68 -2.40 -16.11
C ALA A 73 -19.32 -2.74 -16.71
N ASP A 74 -18.26 -2.07 -16.28
CA ASP A 74 -16.89 -2.25 -16.74
C ASP A 74 -15.92 -2.03 -15.56
N ASP A 75 -14.89 -2.87 -15.44
CA ASP A 75 -13.84 -2.71 -14.44
C ASP A 75 -13.12 -1.35 -14.58
N SER A 76 -13.13 -0.75 -15.77
CA SER A 76 -12.63 0.61 -16.00
C SER A 76 -13.38 1.69 -15.18
N GLN A 77 -14.58 1.40 -14.66
CA GLN A 77 -15.28 2.29 -13.74
C GLN A 77 -14.62 2.32 -12.35
N ILE A 78 -13.80 1.34 -11.98
CA ILE A 78 -13.14 1.32 -10.67
C ILE A 78 -11.96 2.30 -10.71
N GLN A 79 -12.17 3.49 -10.14
CA GLN A 79 -11.14 4.54 -10.08
C GLN A 79 -10.38 4.57 -8.74
N ALA A 80 -10.88 3.84 -7.74
CA ALA A 80 -10.17 3.57 -6.50
C ALA A 80 -10.51 2.18 -5.98
N LEU A 81 -9.49 1.41 -5.63
CA LEU A 81 -9.62 0.06 -5.09
C LEU A 81 -8.78 -0.08 -3.82
N SER A 82 -9.41 -0.45 -2.72
CA SER A 82 -8.73 -0.84 -1.48
C SER A 82 -9.03 -2.30 -1.19
N VAL A 83 -8.00 -3.14 -1.06
CA VAL A 83 -8.15 -4.56 -0.73
C VAL A 83 -7.36 -4.87 0.53
N SER A 84 -8.06 -5.37 1.55
CA SER A 84 -7.46 -5.98 2.72
C SER A 84 -7.74 -7.47 2.70
N CYS A 85 -6.72 -8.30 2.92
CA CYS A 85 -6.89 -9.74 3.02
C CYS A 85 -6.16 -10.27 4.25
N ARG A 86 -6.91 -10.86 5.18
CA ARG A 86 -6.41 -11.54 6.38
C ARG A 86 -6.56 -13.05 6.23
N HIS A 87 -5.55 -13.79 6.65
CA HIS A 87 -5.47 -15.23 6.48
C HIS A 87 -5.43 -15.96 7.82
N GLY A 88 -5.92 -17.21 7.86
CA GLY A 88 -6.00 -18.02 9.07
C GLY A 88 -7.04 -17.55 10.10
N GLU A 89 -8.10 -16.88 9.64
CA GLU A 89 -9.15 -16.35 10.51
C GLU A 89 -10.19 -17.43 10.87
N ASP A 90 -10.57 -17.54 12.15
CA ASP A 90 -11.59 -18.50 12.63
C ASP A 90 -12.99 -18.19 12.06
N ARG A 91 -13.22 -16.94 11.67
CA ARG A 91 -14.49 -16.46 11.09
C ARG A 91 -14.21 -15.81 9.74
N PRO A 92 -14.16 -16.60 8.65
CA PRO A 92 -13.97 -16.05 7.32
C PRO A 92 -15.14 -15.14 6.97
N ASN A 93 -14.84 -14.02 6.32
CA ASN A 93 -15.85 -13.06 5.89
C ASN A 93 -15.40 -12.33 4.62
N ILE A 94 -16.39 -11.79 3.93
CA ILE A 94 -16.22 -10.94 2.77
C ILE A 94 -17.06 -9.70 3.04
N ARG A 95 -16.44 -8.53 3.07
CA ARG A 95 -17.12 -7.24 3.15
C ARG A 95 -16.76 -6.41 1.93
N ILE A 96 -17.79 -5.87 1.29
CA ILE A 96 -17.69 -5.12 0.05
C ILE A 96 -18.35 -3.78 0.31
N GLU A 97 -17.61 -2.70 0.10
CA GLU A 97 -18.14 -1.34 0.14
C GLU A 97 -17.94 -0.70 -1.22
N ALA A 98 -19.02 -0.23 -1.82
CA ALA A 98 -18.99 0.44 -3.11
C ALA A 98 -19.72 1.77 -3.01
N ARG A 99 -19.09 2.84 -3.49
CA ARG A 99 -19.65 4.19 -3.51
C ARG A 99 -19.25 4.92 -4.78
N PRO A 100 -19.98 5.97 -5.21
CA PRO A 100 -19.52 6.84 -6.27
C PRO A 100 -18.11 7.36 -5.95
N PHE A 101 -17.23 7.38 -6.95
CA PHE A 101 -15.87 7.88 -6.77
C PHE A 101 -15.84 9.35 -6.32
N ALA A 102 -16.78 10.16 -6.82
CA ALA A 102 -16.95 11.55 -6.38
C ALA A 102 -17.13 11.67 -4.86
N ASP A 103 -17.95 10.81 -4.26
CA ASP A 103 -18.18 10.82 -2.82
C ASP A 103 -16.89 10.47 -2.06
N MET A 104 -16.04 9.58 -2.57
CA MET A 104 -14.75 9.29 -1.95
C MET A 104 -13.81 10.51 -2.00
N LEU A 105 -13.79 11.22 -3.13
CA LEU A 105 -13.00 12.45 -3.26
C LEU A 105 -13.48 13.54 -2.29
N ASP A 106 -14.79 13.64 -2.04
CA ASP A 106 -15.34 14.57 -1.07
C ASP A 106 -14.88 14.23 0.36
N ASP A 107 -14.87 12.95 0.73
CA ASP A 107 -14.34 12.47 2.02
C ASP A 107 -12.83 12.72 2.13
N LEU A 108 -12.07 12.49 1.05
CA LEU A 108 -10.63 12.72 1.01
C LEU A 108 -10.31 14.20 1.22
N GLU A 109 -11.07 15.09 0.57
CA GLU A 109 -10.96 16.53 0.77
C GLU A 109 -11.30 16.94 2.20
N LEU A 110 -12.38 16.38 2.77
CA LEU A 110 -12.77 16.64 4.15
C LEU A 110 -11.69 16.17 5.14
N ALA A 111 -11.16 14.96 4.96
CA ALA A 111 -10.12 14.39 5.79
C ALA A 111 -8.82 15.21 5.71
N GLY A 112 -8.42 15.63 4.50
CA GLY A 112 -7.25 16.50 4.31
C GLY A 112 -7.40 17.83 5.03
N ARG A 113 -8.58 18.47 4.93
CA ARG A 113 -8.88 19.71 5.67
C ARG A 113 -8.90 19.52 7.18
N ALA A 114 -9.44 18.39 7.66
CA ALA A 114 -9.50 18.08 9.08
C ALA A 114 -8.09 17.87 9.65
N LEU A 115 -7.21 17.16 8.93
CA LEU A 115 -5.81 17.01 9.30
C LEU A 115 -5.10 18.36 9.35
N GLN A 116 -5.26 19.18 8.33
CA GLN A 116 -4.68 20.53 8.30
C GLN A 116 -5.20 21.41 9.44
N ALA A 117 -6.48 21.30 9.81
CA ALA A 117 -7.05 22.05 10.93
C ALA A 117 -6.61 21.50 12.29
N ALA A 118 -6.27 20.21 12.35
CA ALA A 118 -5.75 19.55 13.55
C ALA A 118 -4.22 19.69 13.69
N GLU A 119 -3.53 20.19 12.66
CA GLU A 119 -2.12 20.57 12.78
C GLU A 119 -1.99 21.59 13.89
N SER A 120 -1.23 21.20 14.90
CA SER A 120 -0.94 22.00 16.08
C SER A 120 0.55 22.29 16.12
N MET A 121 0.93 23.27 16.93
CA MET A 121 2.35 23.51 17.21
C MET A 121 3.02 22.22 17.75
N GLU A 122 2.29 21.41 18.51
CA GLU A 122 2.76 20.14 19.07
C GLU A 122 3.04 19.09 17.98
N SER A 123 2.21 18.98 16.94
CA SER A 123 2.49 18.05 15.82
C SER A 123 3.73 18.46 15.02
N HIS A 124 4.02 19.76 14.90
CA HIS A 124 5.26 20.21 14.27
C HIS A 124 6.49 19.86 15.13
N TYR A 125 6.41 20.03 16.46
CA TYR A 125 7.47 19.63 17.37
C TYR A 125 7.72 18.12 17.36
N GLU A 126 6.66 17.30 17.26
CA GLU A 126 6.81 15.85 17.13
C GLU A 126 7.52 15.45 15.84
N GLN A 127 7.20 16.07 14.69
CA GLN A 127 7.88 15.81 13.41
C GLN A 127 9.34 16.25 13.41
N GLU A 128 9.66 17.39 14.04
CA GLU A 128 11.03 17.85 14.23
C GLU A 128 11.82 16.86 15.09
N ARG A 129 11.24 16.45 16.23
CA ARG A 129 11.82 15.44 17.13
C ARG A 129 11.98 14.08 16.46
N GLU A 130 11.09 13.69 15.56
CA GLU A 130 11.25 12.49 14.75
C GLU A 130 12.50 12.58 13.85
N GLY A 131 12.77 13.76 13.28
CA GLY A 131 13.98 14.02 12.49
C GLY A 131 15.27 13.87 13.28
N GLU A 132 15.27 14.29 14.55
CA GLU A 132 16.43 14.19 15.44
C GLU A 132 16.90 12.74 15.63
N TRP A 133 16.00 11.75 15.54
CA TRP A 133 16.38 10.35 15.70
C TRP A 133 17.32 9.87 14.59
N VAL A 134 17.14 10.35 13.35
CA VAL A 134 18.01 9.99 12.22
C VAL A 134 19.44 10.49 12.46
N ASP A 135 19.59 11.73 12.93
CA ASP A 135 20.89 12.32 13.23
C ASP A 135 21.50 11.71 14.50
N THR A 136 20.68 11.42 15.51
CA THR A 136 21.11 10.72 16.73
C THR A 136 21.68 9.35 16.38
N PHE A 137 21.01 8.59 15.52
CA PHE A 137 21.51 7.28 15.08
C PHE A 137 22.81 7.40 14.30
N ARG A 138 22.89 8.39 13.39
CA ARG A 138 24.12 8.66 12.62
C ARG A 138 25.31 8.97 13.55
N ASN A 139 25.10 9.81 14.55
CA ASN A 139 26.13 10.15 15.54
C ASN A 139 26.53 8.92 16.38
N LEU A 140 25.55 8.09 16.79
CA LEU A 140 25.80 6.87 17.56
C LEU A 140 26.68 5.85 16.82
N ILE A 141 26.50 5.72 15.50
CA ILE A 141 27.34 4.87 14.65
C ILE A 141 28.72 5.51 14.45
N ARG A 142 28.79 6.81 14.14
CA ARG A 142 30.05 7.51 13.88
C ARG A 142 30.99 7.48 15.10
N ASP A 143 30.43 7.63 16.29
CA ASP A 143 31.17 7.79 17.54
C ASP A 143 31.14 6.51 18.41
N GLU A 144 30.88 5.34 17.80
CA GLU A 144 30.65 4.04 18.46
C GLU A 144 31.67 3.72 19.56
N LYS A 145 32.97 3.87 19.29
CA LYS A 145 34.02 3.54 20.27
C LYS A 145 33.92 4.39 21.54
N ALA A 146 33.62 5.68 21.40
CA ALA A 146 33.45 6.58 22.54
C ALA A 146 32.16 6.26 23.31
N GLN A 147 31.08 5.94 22.59
CA GLN A 147 29.78 5.60 23.16
C GLN A 147 29.82 4.28 23.94
N ARG A 148 30.45 3.23 23.39
CA ARG A 148 30.69 1.96 24.09
C ARG A 148 31.52 2.17 25.37
N LYS A 149 32.54 3.01 25.33
CA LYS A 149 33.36 3.33 26.51
C LYS A 149 32.56 4.05 27.61
N ALA A 150 31.62 4.91 27.22
CA ALA A 150 30.81 5.68 28.18
C ALA A 150 29.65 4.86 28.78
N LEU A 151 28.96 4.05 27.95
CA LEU A 151 27.74 3.34 28.35
C LEU A 151 27.99 1.88 28.78
N GLY A 152 29.10 1.28 28.36
CA GLY A 152 29.32 -0.16 28.38
C GLY A 152 28.60 -0.87 27.22
N ASP A 153 29.13 -2.02 26.79
CA ASP A 153 28.68 -2.70 25.57
C ASP A 153 27.20 -3.08 25.57
N LYS A 154 26.70 -3.65 26.69
CA LYS A 154 25.31 -4.08 26.79
C LYS A 154 24.31 -2.93 26.66
N THR A 155 24.59 -1.82 27.34
CA THR A 155 23.74 -0.62 27.29
C THR A 155 23.83 0.06 25.93
N TYR A 156 25.03 0.08 25.32
CA TYR A 156 25.22 0.59 23.97
C TYR A 156 24.36 -0.15 22.94
N GLU A 157 24.38 -1.50 22.95
CA GLU A 157 23.58 -2.27 21.98
C GLU A 157 22.08 -2.04 22.16
N ALA A 158 21.58 -2.07 23.41
CA ALA A 158 20.16 -1.82 23.67
C ALA A 158 19.73 -0.40 23.23
N TYR A 159 20.57 0.61 23.52
CA TYR A 159 20.32 1.98 23.08
C TYR A 159 20.36 2.10 21.56
N ARG A 160 21.32 1.45 20.90
CA ARG A 160 21.46 1.42 19.44
C ARG A 160 20.24 0.80 18.76
N GLU A 161 19.71 -0.30 19.29
CA GLU A 161 18.49 -0.93 18.76
C GLU A 161 17.28 0.01 18.88
N MET A 162 17.07 0.62 20.05
CA MET A 162 15.99 1.59 20.27
C MET A 162 16.09 2.79 19.32
N VAL A 163 17.29 3.39 19.22
CA VAL A 163 17.51 4.56 18.37
C VAL A 163 17.37 4.19 16.89
N ARG A 164 17.83 3.00 16.46
CA ARG A 164 17.62 2.50 15.10
C ARG A 164 16.13 2.40 14.79
N TRP A 165 15.34 1.82 15.70
CA TRP A 165 13.90 1.69 15.51
C TRP A 165 13.22 3.05 15.30
N SER A 166 13.51 4.02 16.16
CA SER A 166 12.95 5.38 16.04
C SER A 166 13.40 6.07 14.75
N ALA A 167 14.69 5.93 14.40
CA ALA A 167 15.27 6.53 13.20
C ALA A 167 14.68 5.91 11.91
N GLN A 168 14.49 4.59 11.86
CA GLN A 168 13.85 3.92 10.73
C GLN A 168 12.39 4.35 10.60
N ARG A 169 11.64 4.41 11.71
CA ARG A 169 10.25 4.89 11.71
C ARG A 169 10.15 6.31 11.17
N ALA A 170 11.01 7.22 11.64
CA ALA A 170 11.03 8.60 11.17
C ALA A 170 11.44 8.73 9.69
N LEU A 171 12.48 8.02 9.26
CA LEU A 171 12.96 8.08 7.88
C LEU A 171 11.93 7.51 6.89
N LEU A 172 11.40 6.32 7.18
CA LEU A 172 10.50 5.61 6.28
C LEU A 172 9.06 6.13 6.36
N GLY A 173 8.63 6.69 7.50
CA GLY A 173 7.33 7.34 7.61
C GLY A 173 7.19 8.56 6.69
N ARG A 174 8.29 9.23 6.36
CA ARG A 174 8.32 10.40 5.45
C ARG A 174 8.15 10.06 3.98
N SER A 175 8.19 8.78 3.60
CA SER A 175 8.15 8.37 2.20
C SER A 175 6.75 8.04 1.68
N GLY A 176 5.77 7.85 2.58
CA GLY A 176 4.41 7.40 2.26
C GLY A 176 3.55 8.47 1.58
N VAL A 177 2.55 8.02 0.83
CA VAL A 177 1.48 8.88 0.31
C VAL A 177 0.38 8.94 1.36
N ASP A 178 0.40 10.00 2.17
CA ASP A 178 -0.64 10.24 3.18
C ASP A 178 -1.92 10.84 2.57
N ILE A 179 -2.92 11.07 3.42
CA ILE A 179 -4.23 11.60 3.01
C ILE A 179 -4.11 12.95 2.27
N PRO A 180 -3.39 13.96 2.80
CA PRO A 180 -3.14 15.21 2.08
C PRO A 180 -2.45 15.00 0.73
N VAL A 181 -1.35 14.24 0.67
CA VAL A 181 -0.60 14.00 -0.57
C VAL A 181 -1.48 13.30 -1.62
N LEU A 182 -2.25 12.29 -1.22
CA LEU A 182 -3.21 11.64 -2.10
C LEU A 182 -4.25 12.63 -2.62
N GLY A 183 -4.79 13.49 -1.75
CA GLY A 183 -5.71 14.55 -2.13
C GLY A 183 -5.11 15.49 -3.18
N TRP A 184 -3.86 15.93 -2.99
CA TRP A 184 -3.15 16.78 -3.94
C TRP A 184 -2.93 16.10 -5.30
N MET A 185 -2.64 14.79 -5.31
CA MET A 185 -2.53 14.00 -6.54
C MET A 185 -3.87 13.92 -7.31
N TYR A 186 -5.00 14.07 -6.62
CA TYR A 186 -6.33 14.20 -7.24
C TYR A 186 -6.76 15.66 -7.51
N GLY A 187 -5.94 16.65 -7.14
CA GLY A 187 -6.25 18.07 -7.33
C GLY A 187 -7.24 18.62 -6.30
N LEU A 188 -7.22 18.06 -5.08
CA LEU A 188 -7.95 18.55 -3.92
C LEU A 188 -7.05 19.46 -3.08
N PRO A 189 -7.58 20.40 -2.28
CA PRO A 189 -8.99 20.80 -2.23
C PRO A 189 -9.42 21.53 -3.51
N ARG A 190 -10.69 21.36 -3.90
CA ARG A 190 -11.22 21.93 -5.15
C ARG A 190 -11.32 23.45 -5.03
N GLY A 191 -10.95 24.16 -6.11
CA GLY A 191 -11.14 25.61 -6.23
C GLY A 191 -10.14 26.47 -5.44
N LEU A 192 -9.16 25.86 -4.76
CA LEU A 192 -8.06 26.58 -4.13
C LEU A 192 -6.81 26.52 -5.01
N PRO A 193 -6.29 27.66 -5.49
CA PRO A 193 -5.03 27.68 -6.21
C PRO A 193 -3.89 27.41 -5.21
N THR A 194 -3.47 26.16 -5.11
CA THR A 194 -2.33 25.73 -4.27
C THR A 194 -0.98 26.13 -4.87
N GLY A 195 -0.95 26.69 -6.09
CA GLY A 195 0.28 26.99 -6.85
C GLY A 195 0.93 25.75 -7.49
N PHE A 196 0.53 24.55 -7.09
CA PHE A 196 1.01 23.26 -7.57
C PHE A 196 -0.14 22.45 -8.15
N ASP A 197 -0.08 22.13 -9.43
CA ASP A 197 -1.10 21.26 -10.03
C ASP A 197 -0.87 19.78 -9.65
N LYS A 198 -1.87 18.93 -9.92
CA LYS A 198 -1.78 17.49 -9.66
C LYS A 198 -0.60 16.80 -10.35
N LYS A 199 -0.12 17.33 -11.49
CA LYS A 199 1.01 16.75 -12.22
C LYS A 199 2.33 17.07 -11.51
N MET A 200 2.45 18.27 -10.94
CA MET A 200 3.61 18.71 -10.20
C MET A 200 3.76 17.91 -8.91
N TRP A 201 2.67 17.68 -8.16
CA TRP A 201 2.67 16.80 -6.99
C TRP A 201 3.07 15.36 -7.33
N ALA A 202 2.51 14.79 -8.40
CA ALA A 202 2.93 13.48 -8.88
C ALA A 202 4.42 13.45 -9.26
N GLY A 203 4.96 14.55 -9.82
CA GLY A 203 6.38 14.72 -10.10
C GLY A 203 7.23 14.70 -8.83
N LEU A 204 6.84 15.47 -7.81
CA LEU A 204 7.55 15.51 -6.53
C LEU A 204 7.60 14.14 -5.84
N VAL A 205 6.50 13.38 -5.88
CA VAL A 205 6.48 11.99 -5.38
C VAL A 205 7.43 11.11 -6.20
N GLY A 206 7.44 11.28 -7.54
CA GLY A 206 8.34 10.60 -8.47
C GLY A 206 9.82 11.01 -8.38
N GLU A 207 10.15 12.10 -7.68
CA GLU A 207 11.54 12.56 -7.48
C GLU A 207 12.05 12.28 -6.05
N SER A 208 11.21 11.73 -5.18
CA SER A 208 11.57 11.43 -3.80
C SER A 208 12.70 10.41 -3.71
N LYS A 209 13.79 10.79 -3.04
CA LYS A 209 14.96 9.93 -2.77
C LYS A 209 14.69 8.82 -1.75
N LEU A 210 13.52 8.86 -1.10
CA LEU A 210 13.05 7.82 -0.19
C LEU A 210 12.18 6.77 -0.89
N ARG A 211 12.05 6.86 -2.22
CA ARG A 211 11.34 5.88 -3.05
C ARG A 211 12.29 5.30 -4.11
N LEU A 212 12.00 4.08 -4.56
CA LEU A 212 12.67 3.45 -5.69
C LEU A 212 11.99 3.91 -6.99
N GLN A 213 12.76 4.49 -7.91
CA GLN A 213 12.23 5.07 -9.15
C GLN A 213 12.54 4.16 -10.35
N VAL A 214 11.75 3.10 -10.51
CA VAL A 214 12.04 1.99 -11.43
C VAL A 214 11.73 2.28 -12.91
N GLY A 215 11.16 3.45 -13.21
CA GLY A 215 10.91 3.93 -14.58
C GLY A 215 9.60 3.44 -15.19
N GLU A 216 9.53 3.51 -16.54
CA GLU A 216 8.35 3.09 -17.29
C GLU A 216 8.19 1.56 -17.27
N LEU A 217 6.94 1.11 -17.11
CA LEU A 217 6.60 -0.31 -17.17
C LEU A 217 6.95 -0.90 -18.55
N PRO A 218 7.29 -2.20 -18.62
CA PRO A 218 7.52 -2.85 -19.90
C PRO A 218 6.23 -2.78 -20.74
N ILE A 219 6.32 -2.29 -21.97
CA ILE A 219 5.16 -2.19 -22.90
C ILE A 219 5.38 -2.98 -24.20
N ALA A 220 6.55 -3.57 -24.38
CA ALA A 220 6.91 -4.32 -25.58
C ALA A 220 7.55 -5.65 -25.18
N SER A 221 7.40 -6.65 -26.05
CA SER A 221 8.08 -7.94 -25.89
C SER A 221 9.60 -7.71 -25.80
N GLY A 222 10.22 -8.26 -24.76
CA GLY A 222 11.65 -8.04 -24.43
C GLY A 222 11.96 -6.82 -23.56
N GLY A 223 10.97 -6.00 -23.20
CA GLY A 223 11.15 -4.86 -22.29
C GLY A 223 11.34 -5.25 -20.82
N SER A 224 10.92 -6.46 -20.44
CA SER A 224 10.93 -6.95 -19.05
C SER A 224 12.34 -7.02 -18.45
N SER A 225 13.32 -7.55 -19.18
CA SER A 225 14.70 -7.67 -18.67
C SER A 225 15.35 -6.30 -18.42
N LYS A 226 15.01 -5.28 -19.23
CA LYS A 226 15.47 -3.91 -18.98
C LYS A 226 14.82 -3.33 -17.72
N PHE A 227 13.54 -3.59 -17.52
CA PHE A 227 12.82 -3.15 -16.32
C PHE A 227 13.37 -3.82 -15.06
N GLU A 228 13.57 -5.15 -15.08
CA GLU A 228 14.21 -5.91 -14.01
C GLU A 228 15.61 -5.35 -13.67
N GLN A 229 16.42 -5.06 -14.69
CA GLN A 229 17.73 -4.43 -14.47
C GLN A 229 17.61 -3.06 -13.80
N ASN A 230 16.65 -2.23 -14.22
CA ASN A 230 16.40 -0.93 -13.57
C ASN A 230 16.00 -1.09 -12.11
N VAL A 231 15.18 -2.10 -11.78
CA VAL A 231 14.79 -2.42 -10.39
C VAL A 231 16.03 -2.73 -9.57
N VAL A 232 16.89 -3.63 -10.05
CA VAL A 232 18.15 -4.00 -9.38
C VAL A 232 19.07 -2.78 -9.19
N ASP A 233 19.23 -1.97 -10.23
CA ASP A 233 20.08 -0.77 -10.18
C ASP A 233 19.56 0.27 -9.18
N GLU A 234 18.26 0.50 -9.14
CA GLU A 234 17.63 1.41 -8.17
C GLU A 234 17.71 0.88 -6.74
N ILE A 235 17.55 -0.43 -6.52
CA ILE A 235 17.77 -1.06 -5.21
C ILE A 235 19.21 -0.83 -4.75
N ALA A 236 20.19 -1.06 -5.63
CA ALA A 236 21.60 -0.83 -5.32
C ALA A 236 21.89 0.64 -5.00
N ALA A 237 21.35 1.56 -5.80
CA ALA A 237 21.47 3.00 -5.57
C ALA A 237 20.82 3.44 -4.25
N PHE A 238 19.67 2.87 -3.92
CA PHE A 238 18.97 3.14 -2.67
C PHE A 238 19.74 2.63 -1.46
N LYS A 239 20.20 1.37 -1.48
CA LYS A 239 21.04 0.81 -0.41
C LYS A 239 22.32 1.63 -0.26
N LYS A 240 23.00 2.01 -1.34
CA LYS A 240 24.18 2.89 -1.25
C LYS A 240 23.93 4.18 -0.46
N ARG A 241 22.71 4.74 -0.52
CA ARG A 241 22.32 5.95 0.23
C ARG A 241 21.91 5.67 1.67
N TRP A 242 21.21 4.56 1.91
CA TRP A 242 20.43 4.37 3.14
C TRP A 242 20.75 3.10 3.94
N ASP A 243 21.62 2.20 3.46
CA ASP A 243 21.89 0.90 4.09
C ASP A 243 22.34 1.03 5.56
N TRP A 244 23.08 2.09 5.88
CA TRP A 244 23.55 2.39 7.24
C TRP A 244 22.43 2.51 8.28
N ILE A 245 21.21 2.87 7.86
CA ILE A 245 20.04 3.03 8.73
C ILE A 245 19.01 1.94 8.52
N ILE A 246 18.76 1.48 7.30
CA ILE A 246 17.71 0.50 6.99
C ILE A 246 18.15 -0.97 7.16
N SER A 247 19.46 -1.25 7.25
CA SER A 247 19.96 -2.62 7.40
C SER A 247 20.53 -2.88 8.81
N PRO A 248 20.04 -3.89 9.54
CA PRO A 248 18.80 -4.65 9.27
C PRO A 248 17.53 -3.82 9.50
N LEU A 249 16.42 -4.22 8.88
CA LEU A 249 15.10 -3.66 9.16
C LEU A 249 14.62 -4.15 10.53
N VAL A 250 14.26 -3.20 11.40
CA VAL A 250 13.70 -3.44 12.74
C VAL A 250 12.28 -2.88 12.88
N VAL A 251 11.77 -2.20 11.85
CA VAL A 251 10.37 -1.81 11.73
C VAL A 251 9.70 -2.61 10.62
N ALA A 252 8.43 -2.94 10.79
CA ALA A 252 7.62 -3.48 9.71
C ALA A 252 7.41 -2.41 8.65
N VAL A 253 7.68 -2.78 7.40
CA VAL A 253 7.54 -1.90 6.24
C VAL A 253 6.55 -2.53 5.26
N ALA A 254 5.69 -1.71 4.67
CA ALA A 254 4.86 -2.08 3.55
C ALA A 254 5.50 -1.56 2.26
N LEU A 255 5.33 -2.31 1.16
CA LEU A 255 5.70 -1.82 -0.17
C LEU A 255 4.55 -0.99 -0.74
N GLU A 256 4.76 0.32 -0.85
CA GLU A 256 3.82 1.22 -1.50
C GLU A 256 4.26 1.48 -2.94
N VAL A 257 3.46 1.02 -3.91
CA VAL A 257 3.75 1.15 -5.34
C VAL A 257 2.81 2.20 -5.95
N VAL A 258 3.41 3.26 -6.49
CA VAL A 258 2.68 4.31 -7.22
C VAL A 258 2.94 4.12 -8.70
N VAL A 259 1.89 3.78 -9.45
CA VAL A 259 1.94 3.68 -10.91
C VAL A 259 1.13 4.81 -11.50
N ARG A 260 1.76 5.60 -12.38
CA ARG A 260 1.08 6.60 -13.17
C ARG A 260 0.91 6.05 -14.59
N PRO A 261 -0.32 5.76 -15.04
CA PRO A 261 -0.55 5.33 -16.41
C PRO A 261 -0.07 6.41 -17.38
N ASN A 262 0.79 6.03 -18.32
CA ASN A 262 1.19 6.91 -19.41
C ASN A 262 0.04 6.96 -20.43
N PRO A 263 -0.48 8.15 -20.80
CA PRO A 263 -1.58 8.26 -21.77
C PRO A 263 -1.27 7.64 -23.14
N LYS A 264 0.01 7.40 -23.44
CA LYS A 264 0.48 6.76 -24.67
C LYS A 264 0.56 5.24 -24.57
N THR A 265 0.41 4.66 -23.38
CA THR A 265 0.41 3.21 -23.21
C THR A 265 -0.87 2.63 -23.82
N PRO A 266 -0.77 1.69 -24.77
CA PRO A 266 -1.94 1.04 -25.34
C PRO A 266 -2.77 0.35 -24.24
N PRO A 267 -4.11 0.47 -24.25
CA PRO A 267 -4.97 -0.18 -23.24
C PRO A 267 -4.76 -1.70 -23.16
N THR A 268 -4.39 -2.33 -24.29
CA THR A 268 -4.13 -3.77 -24.42
C THR A 268 -2.79 -4.22 -23.82
N VAL A 269 -1.94 -3.29 -23.40
CA VAL A 269 -0.56 -3.52 -22.94
C VAL A 269 -0.40 -3.12 -21.46
N LEU A 270 -1.45 -2.56 -20.85
CA LEU A 270 -1.40 -2.25 -19.42
C LEU A 270 -1.26 -3.57 -18.65
N HIS A 271 -0.08 -3.81 -18.10
CA HIS A 271 0.14 -4.93 -17.20
C HIS A 271 -0.78 -4.78 -15.98
N ASP A 272 -1.44 -5.86 -15.60
CA ASP A 272 -2.15 -5.89 -14.33
C ASP A 272 -1.16 -5.54 -13.19
N LEU A 273 -1.55 -4.62 -12.28
CA LEU A 273 -0.68 -4.10 -11.23
C LEU A 273 -0.11 -5.19 -10.32
N ASP A 274 -0.86 -6.26 -10.13
CA ASP A 274 -0.45 -7.43 -9.37
C ASP A 274 0.70 -8.20 -10.04
N ASN A 275 0.67 -8.36 -11.36
CA ASN A 275 1.76 -8.97 -12.12
C ASN A 275 3.02 -8.10 -12.03
N ILE A 276 2.89 -6.77 -12.06
CA ILE A 276 4.04 -5.87 -11.89
C ILE A 276 4.70 -6.10 -10.53
N VAL A 277 3.91 -6.13 -9.46
CA VAL A 277 4.42 -6.32 -8.11
C VAL A 277 5.02 -7.71 -7.93
N ARG A 278 4.31 -8.76 -8.39
CA ARG A 278 4.73 -10.17 -8.21
C ARG A 278 5.94 -10.53 -9.06
N ASP A 279 5.94 -10.14 -10.33
CA ASP A 279 6.90 -10.65 -11.31
C ASP A 279 8.17 -9.78 -11.38
N TYR A 280 8.06 -8.47 -11.08
CA TYR A 280 9.20 -7.55 -11.23
C TYR A 280 9.70 -6.92 -9.92
N LEU A 281 8.84 -6.68 -8.93
CA LEU A 281 9.25 -5.92 -7.74
C LEU A 281 9.61 -6.81 -6.54
N ILE A 282 8.70 -7.71 -6.14
CA ILE A 282 8.89 -8.59 -4.98
C ILE A 282 10.16 -9.47 -5.08
N PRO A 283 10.46 -10.11 -6.23
CA PRO A 283 11.58 -11.04 -6.33
C PRO A 283 12.94 -10.42 -6.00
N ASP A 284 13.14 -9.13 -6.29
CA ASP A 284 14.39 -8.43 -6.01
C ASP A 284 14.35 -7.62 -4.72
N ILE A 285 13.23 -6.95 -4.43
CA ILE A 285 13.10 -6.10 -3.23
C ILE A 285 13.15 -6.93 -1.95
N VAL A 286 12.37 -8.02 -1.84
CA VAL A 286 12.26 -8.76 -0.58
C VAL A 286 13.62 -9.37 -0.17
N PRO A 287 14.38 -10.03 -1.06
CA PRO A 287 15.72 -10.52 -0.71
C PRO A 287 16.72 -9.41 -0.40
N ALA A 288 16.65 -8.27 -1.10
CA ALA A 288 17.62 -7.19 -0.93
C ALA A 288 17.48 -6.44 0.40
N PHE A 289 16.26 -6.29 0.93
CA PHE A 289 16.00 -5.59 2.20
C PHE A 289 15.80 -6.55 3.38
N GLY A 290 15.50 -7.83 3.13
CA GLY A 290 15.26 -8.84 4.15
C GLY A 290 13.90 -8.71 4.84
N THR A 291 13.62 -9.64 5.74
CA THR A 291 12.43 -9.60 6.61
C THR A 291 12.74 -8.85 7.92
N VAL A 292 11.68 -8.38 8.59
CA VAL A 292 11.80 -7.68 9.88
C VAL A 292 12.48 -8.58 10.89
N SER A 293 13.56 -8.09 11.48
CA SER A 293 14.39 -8.83 12.44
C SER A 293 14.04 -8.58 13.91
N ASP A 294 13.12 -7.64 14.17
CA ASP A 294 12.72 -7.25 15.52
C ASP A 294 11.89 -8.36 16.20
N GLN A 295 12.28 -8.68 17.43
CA GLN A 295 11.72 -9.77 18.21
C GLN A 295 10.21 -9.67 18.38
N ARG A 296 9.63 -8.46 18.44
CA ARG A 296 8.18 -8.24 18.61
C ARG A 296 7.36 -8.78 17.43
N TRP A 297 7.98 -8.93 16.27
CA TRP A 297 7.35 -9.44 15.05
C TRP A 297 7.68 -10.91 14.77
N THR A 298 8.63 -11.49 15.51
CA THR A 298 9.02 -12.90 15.41
C THR A 298 8.55 -13.73 16.59
N ILE A 299 7.76 -13.14 17.50
CA ILE A 299 7.11 -13.86 18.60
C ILE A 299 6.09 -14.86 18.04
N ASP A 300 6.34 -16.15 18.27
CA ASP A 300 5.32 -17.18 18.12
C ASP A 300 4.39 -17.16 19.35
N PHE A 301 3.24 -16.49 19.20
CA PHE A 301 2.22 -16.43 20.25
C PHE A 301 1.55 -17.78 20.54
N ALA A 302 1.70 -18.79 19.69
CA ALA A 302 1.29 -20.16 19.98
C ALA A 302 2.34 -20.87 20.85
N GLU A 303 3.63 -20.63 20.61
CA GLU A 303 4.71 -21.16 21.46
C GLU A 303 4.67 -20.55 22.87
N LEU A 304 4.45 -19.24 23.00
CA LEU A 304 4.28 -18.59 24.30
C LEU A 304 3.11 -19.17 25.11
N ARG A 305 1.98 -19.44 24.46
CA ARG A 305 0.80 -20.03 25.11
C ARG A 305 0.96 -21.51 25.48
N ALA A 306 1.95 -22.20 24.91
CA ALA A 306 2.26 -23.59 25.27
C ALA A 306 3.27 -23.70 26.43
N ARG A 307 3.89 -22.58 26.84
CA ARG A 307 4.83 -22.52 27.96
C ARG A 307 4.19 -22.10 29.30
N ASP A 308 2.95 -21.63 29.26
CA ASP A 308 2.09 -21.38 30.42
C ASP A 308 1.13 -22.56 30.67
#